data_AF-A0A2V8M3E1-F1
#
_entry.id   AF-A0A2V8M3E1-F1
#
_cell.length_a   1.000
_cell.length_b   1.000
_cell.length_c   1.000
_cell.angle_alpha   90.00
_cell.angle_beta   90.00
_cell.angle_gamma   90.00
#
_symmetry.space_group_name_H-M   'P 1'
#
loop_
_entity.id
_entity.type
_entity.pdbx_description
1 polymer ?
#
loop_
_entity_poly.entity_id
_entity_poly.type
_entity_poly.pdbx_seq_one_letter_code
_entity_poly.pdbx_strand_id
1 'polypeptide(L)'
;MLGNRMDHLRKVRDMKTPLAEVLSLPVERLPKIHFVEHHPAHLASAFFVSGFEDAAICALDGFGDFVSTSLAFGQDRRLKMLDRVYFPHSLGILYTAVTQYLGFLGYGDEFKIMGLAPYGRPSFVEPLQRLVHLKSDGLFELDL
;
A
#
# COMPACT_ATOMS: atom_id res chain seq x y z
N MET A 1 1.01 -21.68 18.08
CA MET A 1 1.00 -20.44 17.27
C MET A 1 2.26 -20.24 16.40
N LEU A 2 3.44 -20.73 16.78
CA LEU A 2 4.67 -20.64 15.94
C LEU A 2 4.69 -21.61 14.73
N GLY A 3 4.15 -22.83 14.87
CA GLY A 3 4.12 -23.83 13.78
C GLY A 3 3.37 -23.35 12.52
N ASN A 4 2.17 -22.77 12.69
CA ASN A 4 1.38 -22.23 11.57
C ASN A 4 2.09 -21.11 10.80
N ARG A 5 2.95 -20.31 11.44
CA ARG A 5 3.72 -19.25 10.76
C ARG A 5 4.83 -19.83 9.88
N MET A 6 5.53 -20.86 10.34
CA MET A 6 6.57 -21.53 9.55
C MET A 6 5.97 -22.26 8.34
N ASP A 7 4.80 -22.87 8.49
CA ASP A 7 4.10 -23.53 7.39
C ASP A 7 3.56 -22.53 6.37
N HIS A 8 3.05 -21.37 6.81
CA HIS A 8 2.66 -20.28 5.89
C HIS A 8 3.86 -19.71 5.14
N LEU A 9 5.00 -19.50 5.81
CA LEU A 9 6.23 -19.03 5.16
C LEU A 9 6.78 -20.04 4.14
N ARG A 10 6.66 -21.35 4.41
CA ARG A 10 7.00 -22.41 3.45
C ARG A 10 6.07 -22.40 2.23
N LYS A 11 4.76 -22.25 2.42
CA LYS A 11 3.78 -22.14 1.32
C LYS A 11 4.00 -20.91 0.44
N VAL A 12 4.37 -19.77 1.03
CA VAL A 12 4.68 -18.56 0.26
C VAL A 12 6.01 -18.68 -0.50
N ARG A 13 7.01 -19.37 0.05
CA ARG A 13 8.27 -19.63 -0.66
C ARG A 13 8.14 -20.68 -1.76
N ASP A 14 7.24 -21.65 -1.61
CA ASP A 14 6.95 -22.65 -2.61
C ASP A 14 5.63 -22.38 -3.33
N MET A 15 5.59 -21.29 -4.11
CA MET A 15 4.47 -21.02 -5.02
C MET A 15 4.46 -21.95 -6.24
N LYS A 16 5.56 -22.65 -6.52
CA LYS A 16 5.69 -23.50 -7.70
C LYS A 16 4.84 -24.75 -7.58
N THR A 17 4.89 -25.44 -6.45
CA THR A 17 4.15 -26.70 -6.25
C THR A 17 2.63 -26.49 -6.33
N PRO A 18 2.02 -25.54 -5.59
CA PRO A 18 0.58 -25.28 -5.69
C PRO A 18 0.15 -24.83 -7.09
N LEU A 19 0.98 -24.03 -7.77
CA LEU A 19 0.70 -23.55 -9.12
C LEU A 19 0.75 -24.68 -10.15
N ALA A 20 1.74 -25.58 -10.04
CA ALA A 20 1.85 -26.78 -10.86
C ALA A 20 0.63 -27.69 -10.70
N GLU A 21 0.20 -27.93 -9.47
CA GLU A 21 -0.99 -28.73 -9.15
C GLU A 21 -2.25 -28.13 -9.78
N VAL A 22 -2.52 -26.83 -9.55
CA VAL A 22 -3.71 -26.15 -10.08
C VAL A 22 -3.72 -26.12 -11.60
N LEU A 23 -2.57 -25.92 -12.24
CA LEU A 23 -2.46 -25.87 -13.70
C LEU A 23 -2.34 -27.26 -14.34
N SER A 24 -2.25 -28.33 -13.55
CA SER A 24 -1.97 -29.69 -14.04
C SER A 24 -0.71 -29.77 -14.92
N LEU A 25 0.33 -29.02 -14.52
CA LEU A 25 1.62 -28.97 -15.20
C LEU A 25 2.72 -29.51 -14.30
N PRO A 26 3.73 -30.20 -14.84
CA PRO A 26 4.95 -30.47 -14.09
C PRO A 26 5.66 -29.14 -13.75
N VAL A 27 6.30 -29.07 -12.59
CA VAL A 27 6.96 -27.84 -12.06
C VAL A 27 7.99 -27.28 -13.06
N GLU A 28 8.65 -28.15 -13.81
CA GLU A 28 9.67 -27.81 -14.81
C GLU A 28 9.07 -27.08 -16.04
N ARG A 29 7.77 -27.23 -16.28
CA ARG A 29 7.05 -26.54 -17.35
C ARG A 29 6.41 -25.23 -16.90
N LEU A 30 6.51 -24.88 -15.62
CA LEU A 30 6.06 -23.57 -15.16
C LEU A 30 6.95 -22.47 -15.73
N PRO A 31 6.37 -21.32 -16.13
CA PRO A 31 7.15 -20.16 -16.52
C PRO A 31 7.96 -19.64 -15.32
N LYS A 32 8.96 -18.81 -15.61
CA LYS A 32 9.74 -18.14 -14.57
C LYS A 32 8.83 -17.26 -13.72
N ILE A 33 8.84 -17.50 -12.41
CA ILE A 33 8.09 -16.72 -11.43
C ILE A 33 8.97 -15.57 -10.95
N HIS A 34 8.42 -14.35 -10.98
CA HIS A 34 9.04 -13.15 -10.45
C HIS A 34 8.21 -12.64 -9.27
N PHE A 35 8.83 -12.55 -8.10
CA PHE A 35 8.24 -11.87 -6.95
C PHE A 35 8.58 -10.39 -7.06
N VAL A 36 7.56 -9.54 -6.97
CA VAL A 36 7.69 -8.09 -7.04
C VAL A 36 7.18 -7.52 -5.72
N GLU A 37 7.95 -6.61 -5.12
CA GLU A 37 7.51 -5.90 -3.91
C GLU A 37 6.25 -5.07 -4.19
N HIS A 38 5.33 -5.04 -3.23
CA HIS A 38 4.00 -4.44 -3.36
C HIS A 38 4.04 -2.95 -3.72
N HIS A 39 4.76 -2.13 -2.96
CA HIS A 39 4.83 -0.68 -3.20
C HIS A 39 5.56 -0.31 -4.50
N PRO A 40 6.73 -0.90 -4.82
CA PRO A 40 7.35 -0.71 -6.14
C PRO A 40 6.43 -1.11 -7.30
N ALA A 41 5.61 -2.15 -7.15
CA ALA A 41 4.61 -2.51 -8.16
C ALA A 41 3.54 -1.41 -8.33
N HIS A 42 3.03 -0.83 -7.24
CA HIS A 42 2.11 0.32 -7.29
C HIS A 42 2.73 1.56 -7.94
N LEU A 43 3.98 1.89 -7.60
CA LEU A 43 4.68 3.03 -8.19
C LEU A 43 4.94 2.81 -9.69
N ALA A 44 5.32 1.59 -10.07
CA ALA A 44 5.57 1.23 -11.47
C ALA A 44 4.29 1.26 -12.32
N SER A 45 3.16 0.79 -11.76
CA SER A 45 1.88 0.79 -12.47
C SER A 45 1.35 2.19 -12.73
N ALA A 46 1.77 3.20 -11.95
CA ALA A 46 1.49 4.60 -12.20
C ALA A 46 2.50 5.23 -13.17
N PHE A 47 3.81 5.14 -12.89
CA PHE A 47 4.82 5.86 -13.64
C PHE A 47 4.97 5.39 -15.08
N PHE A 48 5.09 4.08 -15.31
CA PHE A 48 5.40 3.54 -16.64
C PHE A 48 4.30 3.74 -17.68
N VAL A 49 3.08 4.07 -17.24
CA VAL A 49 1.93 4.37 -18.12
C VAL A 49 1.54 5.85 -18.11
N SER A 50 2.22 6.68 -17.30
CA SER A 50 1.85 8.09 -17.11
C SER A 50 2.14 9.00 -18.32
N GLY A 51 3.10 8.62 -19.16
CA GLY A 51 3.60 9.45 -20.26
C GLY A 51 4.59 10.54 -19.84
N PHE A 52 4.90 10.69 -18.55
CA PHE A 52 5.96 11.58 -18.08
C PHE A 52 7.34 10.93 -18.27
N GLU A 53 8.30 11.72 -18.75
CA GLU A 53 9.71 11.30 -18.82
C GLU A 53 10.33 11.27 -17.40
N ASP A 54 10.08 12.33 -16.65
CA ASP A 54 10.51 12.52 -15.25
C ASP A 54 9.30 12.84 -14.36
N ALA A 55 9.17 12.17 -13.21
CA ALA A 55 8.07 12.42 -12.26
C ALA A 55 8.44 12.10 -10.81
N ALA A 56 7.94 12.92 -9.88
CA ALA A 56 7.79 12.50 -8.49
C ALA A 56 6.56 11.59 -8.37
N ILE A 57 6.72 10.46 -7.68
CA ILE A 57 5.70 9.42 -7.60
C ILE A 57 5.47 9.09 -6.13
N CYS A 58 4.21 9.02 -5.73
CA CYS A 58 3.80 8.64 -4.38
C CYS A 58 2.76 7.53 -4.46
N ALA A 59 2.96 6.47 -3.68
CA ALA A 59 1.97 5.45 -3.44
C ALA A 59 1.51 5.55 -1.98
N LEU A 60 0.23 5.82 -1.77
CA LEU A 60 -0.44 5.86 -0.46
C LEU A 60 -1.38 4.64 -0.38
N ASP A 61 -1.17 3.79 0.61
CA ASP A 61 -1.92 2.56 0.80
C ASP A 61 -2.30 2.37 2.28
N GLY A 62 -3.26 1.49 2.55
CA GLY A 62 -3.58 1.06 3.91
C GLY A 62 -2.40 0.31 4.53
N PHE A 63 -2.00 -0.80 3.91
CA PHE A 63 -0.88 -1.62 4.37
C PHE A 63 -0.41 -2.60 3.28
N GLY A 64 0.88 -2.56 2.95
CA GLY A 64 1.52 -3.53 2.05
C GLY A 64 3.00 -3.72 2.36
N ASP A 65 3.46 -4.95 2.55
CA ASP A 65 4.86 -5.28 2.88
C ASP A 65 5.46 -4.45 4.05
N PHE A 66 4.68 -4.18 5.12
CA PHE A 66 5.02 -3.29 6.24
C PHE A 66 5.22 -1.80 5.90
N VAL A 67 4.88 -1.41 4.68
CA VAL A 67 4.93 -0.03 4.18
C VAL A 67 3.48 0.44 3.99
N SER A 68 3.25 1.74 4.20
CA SER A 68 1.96 2.39 3.94
C SER A 68 2.09 3.53 2.95
N THR A 69 3.27 4.13 2.85
CA THR A 69 3.58 5.17 1.88
C THR A 69 4.94 4.92 1.28
N SER A 70 5.07 5.12 -0.03
CA SER A 70 6.36 5.09 -0.72
C SER A 70 6.50 6.27 -1.65
N LEU A 71 7.67 6.91 -1.60
CA LEU A 71 8.07 7.98 -2.49
C LEU A 71 9.16 7.50 -3.43
N ALA A 72 9.06 7.85 -4.69
CA ALA A 72 10.06 7.56 -5.70
C ALA A 72 10.20 8.71 -6.70
N PHE A 73 11.36 8.78 -7.33
CA PHE A 73 11.59 9.56 -8.53
C PHE A 73 11.65 8.62 -9.74
N GLY A 74 10.75 8.84 -10.69
CA GLY A 74 10.76 8.17 -11.99
C GLY A 74 11.56 8.99 -12.98
N GLN A 75 12.51 8.36 -13.67
CA GLN A 75 13.29 8.94 -14.76
C GLN A 75 13.77 7.82 -15.68
N ASP A 76 13.75 8.05 -17.00
CA ASP A 76 14.27 7.12 -18.01
C ASP A 76 13.75 5.68 -17.87
N ARG A 77 12.45 5.52 -17.59
CA ARG A 77 11.80 4.22 -17.35
C ARG A 77 12.41 3.44 -16.17
N ARG A 78 12.99 4.14 -15.20
CA ARG A 78 13.49 3.58 -13.95
C ARG A 78 12.80 4.26 -12.78
N LEU A 79 12.69 3.52 -11.68
CA LEU A 79 12.24 4.04 -10.40
C LEU A 79 13.43 4.12 -9.46
N LYS A 80 13.70 5.30 -8.92
CA LYS A 80 14.59 5.50 -7.79
C LYS A 80 13.75 5.70 -6.54
N MET A 81 13.75 4.72 -5.65
CA MET A 81 13.11 4.85 -4.35
C MET A 81 13.78 5.99 -3.57
N LEU A 82 12.96 6.88 -3.02
CA LEU A 82 13.41 7.99 -2.19
C LEU A 82 13.22 7.66 -0.72
N ASP A 83 11.98 7.36 -0.33
CA ASP A 83 11.63 7.17 1.07
C ASP A 83 10.37 6.33 1.25
N ARG A 84 10.13 5.89 2.48
CA ARG A 84 8.97 5.06 2.85
C ARG A 84 8.44 5.46 4.23
N VAL A 85 7.12 5.40 4.41
CA VAL A 85 6.49 5.37 5.74
C VAL A 85 6.12 3.94 6.04
N TYR A 86 6.57 3.47 7.20
CA TYR A 86 6.36 2.10 7.67
C TYR A 86 5.20 2.03 8.65
N PHE A 87 4.60 0.85 8.74
CA PHE A 87 3.68 0.52 9.81
C PHE A 87 4.33 0.79 11.19
N PRO A 88 3.61 1.37 12.18
CA PRO A 88 2.15 1.51 12.25
C PRO A 88 1.55 2.79 11.65
N HIS A 89 2.35 3.69 11.06
CA HIS A 89 1.84 4.95 10.53
C HIS A 89 1.26 4.75 9.13
N SER A 90 -0.02 5.07 8.92
CA SER A 90 -0.69 4.91 7.63
C SER A 90 -1.89 5.85 7.49
N LEU A 91 -1.83 6.76 6.51
CA LEU A 91 -2.98 7.62 6.20
C LEU A 91 -4.17 6.81 5.67
N GLY A 92 -3.92 5.71 4.96
CA GLY A 92 -4.98 4.81 4.50
C GLY A 92 -5.72 4.18 5.69
N ILE A 93 -4.99 3.63 6.67
CA ILE A 93 -5.62 3.06 7.88
C ILE A 93 -6.30 4.14 8.72
N LEU A 94 -5.71 5.33 8.85
CA LEU A 94 -6.36 6.45 9.53
C LEU A 94 -7.71 6.79 8.88
N TYR A 95 -7.75 6.86 7.54
CA TYR A 95 -8.97 7.13 6.79
C TYR A 95 -10.01 6.00 6.94
N THR A 96 -9.57 4.73 6.94
CA THR A 96 -10.42 3.58 7.25
C THR A 96 -10.96 3.64 8.68
N ALA A 97 -10.15 4.04 9.68
CA ALA A 97 -10.59 4.17 11.07
C ALA A 97 -11.67 5.25 11.22
N VAL A 98 -11.51 6.40 10.56
CA VAL A 98 -12.55 7.44 10.51
C VAL A 98 -13.82 6.93 9.83
N THR A 99 -13.67 6.19 8.72
CA THR A 99 -14.80 5.57 8.00
C THR A 99 -15.59 4.64 8.92
N GLN A 100 -14.90 3.79 9.67
CA GLN A 100 -15.53 2.89 10.64
C GLN A 100 -16.17 3.63 11.81
N TYR A 101 -15.52 4.68 12.32
CA TYR A 101 -16.06 5.51 13.40
C TYR A 101 -17.40 6.16 13.03
N LEU A 102 -17.57 6.55 11.76
CA LEU A 102 -18.80 7.12 11.23
C LEU A 102 -19.90 6.08 10.95
N GLY A 103 -19.66 4.80 11.26
CA GLY A 103 -20.64 3.72 11.12
C GLY A 103 -20.64 3.01 9.76
N PHE A 104 -19.64 3.28 8.91
CA PHE A 104 -19.48 2.60 7.62
C PHE A 104 -18.55 1.38 7.74
N LEU A 105 -18.55 0.50 6.74
CA LEU A 105 -17.67 -0.66 6.74
C LEU A 105 -16.24 -0.26 6.34
N GLY A 106 -15.23 -0.80 7.05
CA GLY A 106 -13.84 -0.66 6.60
C GLY A 106 -13.59 -1.51 5.34
N TYR A 107 -12.60 -1.15 4.53
CA TYR A 107 -12.22 -1.86 3.31
C TYR A 107 -13.34 -1.93 2.27
N GLY A 108 -13.85 -0.78 1.87
CA GLY A 108 -14.81 -0.67 0.77
C GLY A 108 -15.68 0.57 0.84
N ASP A 109 -15.94 1.16 2.01
CA ASP A 109 -16.83 2.33 2.12
C ASP A 109 -16.09 3.67 2.22
N GLU A 110 -14.76 3.67 2.16
CA GLU A 110 -13.93 4.89 2.17
C GLU A 110 -14.37 5.90 1.10
N PHE A 111 -14.79 5.42 -0.07
CA PHE A 111 -15.31 6.26 -1.15
C PHE A 111 -16.65 6.93 -0.81
N LYS A 112 -17.48 6.31 0.05
CA LYS A 112 -18.77 6.89 0.48
C LYS A 112 -18.51 8.12 1.35
N ILE A 113 -17.58 8.02 2.30
CA ILE A 113 -17.18 9.16 3.13
C ILE A 113 -16.55 10.27 2.26
N MET A 114 -15.71 9.90 1.28
CA MET A 114 -15.16 10.87 0.33
C MET A 114 -16.28 11.58 -0.46
N GLY A 115 -17.29 10.83 -0.90
CA GLY A 115 -18.46 11.39 -1.59
C GLY A 115 -19.33 12.28 -0.70
N LEU A 116 -19.34 12.05 0.61
CA LEU A 116 -20.05 12.89 1.60
C LEU A 116 -19.25 14.13 2.01
N ALA A 117 -17.92 14.12 1.88
CA ALA A 117 -17.03 15.23 2.26
C ALA A 117 -17.48 16.62 1.76
N PRO A 118 -17.92 16.83 0.48
CA PRO A 118 -18.34 18.15 0.01
C PRO A 118 -19.66 18.66 0.63
N TYR A 119 -20.44 17.81 1.29
CA TYR A 119 -21.69 18.20 1.97
C TYR A 119 -21.47 18.60 3.43
N GLY A 120 -20.27 18.35 3.97
CA GLY A 120 -19.92 18.66 5.35
C GLY A 120 -19.47 20.10 5.58
N ARG A 121 -19.07 20.37 6.82
CA ARG A 121 -18.28 21.56 7.18
C ARG A 121 -16.96 21.08 7.78
N PRO A 122 -15.84 21.77 7.53
CA PRO A 122 -14.51 21.37 8.02
C PRO A 122 -14.32 21.63 9.53
N SER A 123 -15.31 21.28 10.36
CA SER A 123 -15.34 21.55 11.80
C SER A 123 -14.35 20.71 12.62
N PHE A 124 -13.75 19.67 12.04
CA PHE A 124 -12.83 18.75 12.70
C PHE A 124 -11.39 18.81 12.15
N VAL A 125 -11.06 19.81 11.34
CA VAL A 125 -9.71 19.95 10.76
C VAL A 125 -8.65 20.01 11.85
N GLU A 126 -8.81 20.88 12.86
CA GLU A 126 -7.85 21.01 13.95
C GLU A 126 -7.66 19.71 14.77
N PRO A 127 -8.72 19.02 15.23
CA PRO A 127 -8.58 17.70 15.86
C PRO A 127 -7.88 16.65 15.00
N LEU A 128 -8.22 16.56 13.71
CA LEU A 128 -7.65 15.55 12.82
C LEU A 128 -6.20 15.87 12.44
N GLN A 129 -5.84 17.15 12.33
CA GLN A 129 -4.46 17.56 12.08
C GLN A 129 -3.51 17.14 13.20
N ARG A 130 -3.99 17.10 14.46
CA ARG A 130 -3.17 16.60 15.59
C ARG A 130 -2.83 15.12 15.48
N LEU A 131 -3.57 14.35 14.68
CA LEU A 131 -3.28 12.92 14.47
C LEU A 131 -2.14 12.68 13.48
N VAL A 132 -1.72 13.71 12.72
CA VAL A 132 -0.71 13.59 11.66
C VAL A 132 0.41 14.58 11.89
N HIS A 133 1.56 14.10 12.36
CA HIS A 133 2.76 14.89 12.55
C HIS A 133 3.61 14.87 11.28
N LEU A 134 3.63 15.99 10.54
CA LEU A 134 4.52 16.16 9.41
C LEU A 134 5.97 16.31 9.89
N LYS A 135 6.86 15.56 9.24
CA LYS A 135 8.30 15.59 9.49
C LYS A 135 9.00 16.57 8.53
N SER A 136 10.20 16.99 8.89
CA SER A 136 11.03 17.90 8.08
C SER A 136 11.50 17.29 6.75
N ASP A 137 11.49 15.96 6.63
CA ASP A 137 11.82 15.21 5.40
C ASP A 137 10.61 15.09 4.44
N GLY A 138 9.47 15.69 4.79
CA GLY A 138 8.24 15.65 3.98
C GLY A 138 7.40 14.38 4.19
N LEU A 139 7.84 13.46 5.06
CA LEU A 139 7.04 12.32 5.50
C LEU A 139 6.14 12.70 6.69
N PHE A 140 5.50 11.70 7.28
CA PHE A 140 4.62 11.87 8.42
C PHE A 140 4.73 10.70 9.41
N GLU A 141 4.34 10.98 10.65
CA GLU A 141 4.04 10.00 11.68
C GLU A 141 2.62 10.26 12.20
N LEU A 142 1.95 9.20 12.64
CA LEU A 142 0.65 9.31 13.30
C LEU A 142 0.82 9.40 14.82
N ASP A 143 -0.04 10.17 15.48
CA ASP A 143 -0.17 10.16 16.94
C ASP A 143 -0.99 8.93 17.38
N LEU A 144 -0.29 7.86 17.81
CA LEU A 144 -0.84 6.52 18.08
C LEU A 144 -0.84 6.17 19.57
#